data_AF-A0A7C9BTA7-F1
#
_entry.id   AF-A0A7C9BTA7-F1
#
_cell.length_a   1.000
_cell.length_b   1.000
_cell.length_c   1.000
_cell.angle_alpha   90.00
_cell.angle_beta   90.00
_cell.angle_gamma   90.00
#
_symmetry.space_group_name_H-M   'P 1'
#
loop_
_entity.id
_entity.type
_entity.pdbx_description
1 polymer ?
#
loop_
_entity_poly.entity_id
_entity_poly.type
_entity_poly.pdbx_seq_one_letter_code
_entity_poly.pdbx_strand_id
1 'polypeptide(L)'
;MSHFVACRKPVLNRGSAPYSFLEELVTWGKTADPIIFQPKPIYEIYSDVEAQLGPYPPENLEYRKAVMLEVLRVLAGFESSWKWDAGRDTTNPDSDKPCTMEAGAFQVSGDSMNFDGSLRTFARKVAGTDDCNTFREVTKTNHPFAIEYCARLLRFTLNHHGPIKHHQIQEWLNRDAVHEFSVALNDNS
;
A
#
# COMPACT_ATOMS: atom_id res chain seq x y z
N MET A 1 -0.02 14.61 -17.87
CA MET A 1 -0.68 15.10 -16.62
C MET A 1 -1.93 14.26 -16.40
N SER A 2 -1.78 13.18 -15.64
CA SER A 2 -2.83 12.19 -15.39
C SER A 2 -3.99 12.80 -14.60
N HIS A 3 -5.18 12.82 -15.20
CA HIS A 3 -6.36 13.38 -14.55
C HIS A 3 -7.05 12.30 -13.71
N PHE A 4 -6.86 12.36 -12.39
CA PHE A 4 -7.45 11.43 -11.43
C PHE A 4 -8.92 11.79 -11.12
N VAL A 5 -9.90 11.28 -11.87
CA VAL A 5 -11.33 11.47 -11.58
C VAL A 5 -11.85 10.33 -10.71
N ALA A 6 -11.70 9.10 -11.18
CA ALA A 6 -12.14 7.89 -10.51
C ALA A 6 -11.33 7.63 -9.25
N CYS A 7 -10.01 7.84 -9.29
CA CYS A 7 -9.15 7.74 -8.09
C CYS A 7 -9.54 8.75 -7.00
N ARG A 8 -10.21 9.86 -7.37
CA ARG A 8 -10.71 10.88 -6.44
C ARG A 8 -12.14 10.63 -5.97
N LYS A 9 -12.81 9.54 -6.38
CA LYS A 9 -14.09 9.16 -5.77
C LYS A 9 -13.89 8.87 -4.27
N PRO A 10 -14.84 9.27 -3.40
CA PRO A 10 -14.70 9.07 -1.98
C PRO A 10 -14.54 7.59 -1.61
N VAL A 11 -13.73 7.32 -0.58
CA VAL A 11 -13.63 6.00 0.06
C VAL A 11 -14.30 6.09 1.42
N LEU A 12 -15.38 5.32 1.62
CA LEU A 12 -16.19 5.35 2.82
C LEU A 12 -16.61 6.79 3.19
N ASN A 13 -16.52 7.14 4.47
CA ASN A 13 -16.74 8.46 5.03
C ASN A 13 -15.42 9.24 5.21
N ARG A 14 -14.32 8.79 4.57
CA ARG A 14 -12.98 9.37 4.71
C ARG A 14 -12.70 10.51 3.73
N GLY A 15 -13.54 10.66 2.71
CA GLY A 15 -13.36 11.63 1.63
C GLY A 15 -12.53 11.06 0.49
N SER A 16 -11.82 11.94 -0.22
CA SER A 16 -11.10 11.61 -1.46
C SER A 16 -9.58 11.63 -1.28
N ALA A 17 -8.88 10.65 -1.85
CA ALA A 17 -7.42 10.54 -1.82
C ALA A 17 -6.73 11.83 -2.35
N PRO A 18 -5.87 12.52 -1.58
CA PRO A 18 -5.20 13.73 -2.05
C PRO A 18 -4.44 13.52 -3.36
N TYR A 19 -4.39 14.53 -4.24
CA TYR A 19 -3.63 14.43 -5.50
C TYR A 19 -2.17 14.08 -5.26
N SER A 20 -1.53 14.69 -4.26
CA SER A 20 -0.14 14.38 -3.88
C SER A 20 0.05 12.90 -3.54
N PHE A 21 -0.86 12.29 -2.78
CA PHE A 21 -0.80 10.87 -2.47
C PHE A 21 -0.89 10.00 -3.74
N LEU A 22 -1.79 10.35 -4.67
CA LEU A 22 -1.94 9.64 -5.95
C LEU A 22 -0.70 9.78 -6.84
N GLU A 23 -0.10 10.97 -6.88
CA GLU A 23 1.13 11.23 -7.63
C GLU A 23 2.31 10.45 -7.05
N GLU A 24 2.41 10.36 -5.72
CA GLU A 24 3.44 9.56 -5.04
C GLU A 24 3.31 8.06 -5.33
N LEU A 25 2.07 7.53 -5.35
CA LEU A 25 1.81 6.15 -5.78
C LEU A 25 2.27 5.90 -7.21
N VAL A 26 1.95 6.79 -8.14
CA VAL A 26 2.37 6.67 -9.55
C VAL A 26 3.89 6.79 -9.68
N THR A 27 4.50 7.75 -8.97
CA THR A 27 5.94 7.97 -8.97
C THR A 27 6.69 6.72 -8.50
N TRP A 28 6.26 6.14 -7.38
CA TRP A 28 6.78 4.86 -6.92
C TRP A 28 6.55 3.77 -7.97
N GLY A 29 5.31 3.61 -8.45
CA GLY A 29 4.94 2.58 -9.39
C GLY A 29 5.76 2.59 -10.68
N LYS A 30 6.13 3.76 -11.22
CA LYS A 30 7.00 3.88 -12.39
C LYS A 30 8.38 3.24 -12.19
N THR A 31 8.92 3.31 -10.97
CA THR A 31 10.26 2.81 -10.62
C THR A 31 10.27 1.45 -9.91
N ALA A 32 9.12 1.01 -9.40
CA ALA A 32 8.99 -0.21 -8.62
C ALA A 32 9.42 -1.45 -9.40
N ASP A 33 10.18 -2.33 -8.75
CA ASP A 33 10.69 -3.57 -9.32
C ASP A 33 9.52 -4.44 -9.82
N PRO A 34 9.49 -4.81 -11.11
CA PRO A 34 8.43 -5.66 -11.68
C PRO A 34 8.20 -6.96 -10.90
N ILE A 35 9.20 -7.48 -10.19
CA ILE A 35 9.08 -8.71 -9.40
C ILE A 35 8.01 -8.61 -8.30
N ILE A 36 7.73 -7.41 -7.78
CA ILE A 36 6.71 -7.18 -6.75
C ILE A 36 5.31 -7.52 -7.27
N PHE A 37 5.09 -7.38 -8.59
CA PHE A 37 3.79 -7.53 -9.23
C PHE A 37 3.62 -8.89 -9.92
N GLN A 38 4.68 -9.72 -9.98
CA GLN A 38 4.60 -11.03 -10.61
C GLN A 38 3.54 -11.93 -9.96
N PRO A 39 2.85 -12.78 -10.73
CA PRO A 39 1.95 -13.79 -10.19
C PRO A 39 2.64 -14.72 -9.20
N LYS A 40 1.90 -15.18 -8.19
CA LYS A 40 2.36 -16.18 -7.22
C LYS A 40 1.32 -17.31 -7.15
N PRO A 41 1.73 -18.57 -6.96
CA PRO A 41 0.80 -19.71 -6.85
C PRO A 41 0.24 -19.83 -5.42
N ILE A 42 -0.15 -18.71 -4.80
CA ILE A 42 -0.72 -18.64 -3.45
C ILE A 42 -1.92 -17.69 -3.45
N TYR A 43 -2.80 -17.81 -2.45
CA TYR A 43 -3.84 -16.81 -2.23
C TYR A 43 -3.22 -15.56 -1.60
N GLU A 44 -3.35 -14.44 -2.29
CA GLU A 44 -2.77 -13.14 -1.92
C GLU A 44 -3.63 -12.01 -2.49
N ILE A 45 -3.19 -10.76 -2.36
CA ILE A 45 -4.05 -9.60 -2.61
C ILE A 45 -4.69 -9.60 -3.99
N TYR A 46 -3.97 -10.07 -5.01
CA TYR A 46 -4.55 -10.21 -6.33
C TYR A 46 -5.74 -11.19 -6.29
N SER A 47 -5.55 -12.43 -5.81
CA SER A 47 -6.63 -13.41 -5.65
C SER A 47 -7.85 -12.84 -4.92
N ASP A 48 -7.63 -12.02 -3.90
CA ASP A 48 -8.67 -11.43 -3.07
C ASP A 48 -9.53 -10.37 -3.77
N VAL A 49 -8.94 -9.63 -4.71
CA VAL A 49 -9.62 -8.53 -5.43
C VAL A 49 -9.98 -8.89 -6.88
N GLU A 50 -9.80 -10.16 -7.27
CA GLU A 50 -10.03 -10.62 -8.65
C GLU A 50 -11.47 -10.39 -9.10
N ALA A 51 -12.45 -10.63 -8.23
CA ALA A 51 -13.86 -10.43 -8.56
C ALA A 51 -14.18 -8.96 -8.90
N GLN A 52 -13.46 -8.01 -8.30
CA GLN A 52 -13.67 -6.57 -8.50
C GLN A 52 -12.86 -6.04 -9.68
N LEU A 53 -11.57 -6.39 -9.75
CA LEU A 53 -10.60 -5.72 -10.62
C LEU A 53 -10.04 -6.64 -11.72
N GLY A 54 -10.33 -7.94 -11.66
CA GLY A 54 -9.93 -8.92 -12.66
C GLY A 54 -10.82 -8.96 -13.90
N PRO A 55 -10.47 -9.86 -14.84
CA PRO A 55 -9.26 -10.68 -14.84
C PRO A 55 -8.02 -9.84 -15.20
N TYR A 56 -6.86 -10.24 -14.68
CA TYR A 56 -5.58 -9.64 -15.06
C TYR A 56 -4.57 -10.74 -15.42
N PRO A 57 -4.29 -10.94 -16.72
CA PRO A 57 -3.43 -12.02 -17.17
C PRO A 57 -2.04 -12.00 -16.51
N PRO A 58 -1.45 -13.17 -16.21
CA PRO A 58 -0.12 -13.30 -15.59
C PRO A 58 0.98 -12.41 -16.19
N GLU A 59 0.95 -12.26 -17.52
CA GLU A 59 1.89 -11.50 -18.34
C GLU A 59 1.67 -9.98 -18.30
N ASN A 60 0.49 -9.51 -17.89
CA ASN A 60 0.15 -8.08 -17.89
C ASN A 60 0.56 -7.42 -16.57
N LEU A 61 1.87 -7.28 -16.37
CA LEU A 61 2.42 -6.67 -15.16
C LEU A 61 2.04 -5.18 -15.01
N GLU A 62 1.82 -4.45 -16.11
CA GLU A 62 1.35 -3.06 -16.07
C GLU A 62 -0.02 -2.95 -15.41
N TYR A 63 -0.97 -3.80 -15.83
CA TYR A 63 -2.29 -3.80 -15.22
C TYR A 63 -2.24 -4.29 -13.76
N ARG A 64 -1.44 -5.32 -13.45
CA ARG A 64 -1.24 -5.77 -12.06
C ARG A 64 -0.66 -4.66 -11.18
N LYS A 65 0.27 -3.85 -11.71
CA LYS A 65 0.82 -2.68 -11.03
C LYS A 65 -0.27 -1.64 -10.75
N ALA A 66 -1.09 -1.31 -11.74
CA ALA A 66 -2.21 -0.38 -11.57
C ALA A 66 -3.25 -0.88 -10.55
N VAL A 67 -3.55 -2.18 -10.54
CA VAL A 67 -4.39 -2.83 -9.51
C VAL A 67 -3.80 -2.67 -8.11
N MET A 68 -2.49 -2.86 -7.94
CA MET A 68 -1.83 -2.64 -6.65
C MET A 68 -1.96 -1.18 -6.21
N LEU A 69 -1.79 -0.21 -7.11
CA LEU A 69 -1.96 1.21 -6.76
C LEU A 69 -3.40 1.51 -6.30
N GLU A 70 -4.40 0.92 -6.93
CA GLU A 70 -5.80 1.06 -6.51
C GLU A 70 -6.06 0.46 -5.12
N VAL A 71 -5.51 -0.73 -4.85
CA VAL A 71 -5.60 -1.34 -3.52
C VAL A 71 -4.95 -0.45 -2.46
N LEU A 72 -3.73 0.05 -2.72
CA LEU A 72 -3.03 0.93 -1.80
C LEU A 72 -3.79 2.24 -1.56
N ARG A 73 -4.38 2.82 -2.61
CA ARG A 73 -5.23 4.02 -2.50
C ARG A 73 -6.41 3.77 -1.57
N VAL A 74 -7.16 2.69 -1.77
CA VAL A 74 -8.33 2.39 -0.93
C VAL A 74 -7.89 2.07 0.49
N LEU A 75 -6.88 1.21 0.66
CA LEU A 75 -6.37 0.81 1.96
C LEU A 75 -5.93 2.02 2.80
N ALA A 76 -5.12 2.92 2.25
CA ALA A 76 -4.69 4.13 2.96
C ALA A 76 -5.85 5.03 3.38
N GLY A 77 -6.94 5.05 2.61
CA GLY A 77 -8.18 5.72 2.98
C GLY A 77 -8.77 5.16 4.27
N PHE A 78 -8.92 3.83 4.34
CA PHE A 78 -9.42 3.14 5.53
C PHE A 78 -8.54 3.36 6.75
N GLU A 79 -7.23 3.14 6.58
CA GLU A 79 -6.25 3.05 7.66
C GLU A 79 -5.94 4.42 8.28
N SER A 80 -5.79 5.46 7.46
CA SER A 80 -5.28 6.76 7.94
C SER A 80 -5.95 7.99 7.33
N SER A 81 -6.87 7.79 6.37
CA SER A 81 -7.30 8.86 5.46
C SER A 81 -6.11 9.49 4.72
N TRP A 82 -5.22 8.63 4.20
CA TRP A 82 -4.02 8.98 3.41
C TRP A 82 -2.98 9.83 4.15
N LYS A 83 -2.96 9.77 5.49
CA LYS A 83 -2.05 10.57 6.32
C LYS A 83 -0.73 9.83 6.54
N TRP A 84 0.35 10.33 5.95
CA TRP A 84 1.70 9.76 6.10
C TRP A 84 2.23 9.85 7.53
N ASP A 85 1.84 10.87 8.29
CA ASP A 85 2.26 11.07 9.68
C ASP A 85 1.39 10.34 10.71
N ALA A 86 0.39 9.57 10.26
CA ALA A 86 -0.53 8.84 11.12
C ALA A 86 0.16 7.77 11.98
N GLY A 87 -0.40 7.51 13.15
CA GLY A 87 0.19 6.66 14.19
C GLY A 87 0.20 7.41 15.53
N ARG A 88 0.53 6.71 16.62
CA ARG A 88 0.40 7.25 17.98
C ARG A 88 1.26 8.50 18.21
N ASP A 89 0.71 9.39 19.01
CA ASP A 89 1.39 10.50 19.67
C ASP A 89 2.45 10.00 20.66
N THR A 90 3.69 10.46 20.51
CA THR A 90 4.86 10.07 21.31
C THR A 90 4.83 10.63 22.74
N THR A 91 3.85 11.48 23.08
CA THR A 91 3.74 12.11 24.40
C THR A 91 3.09 11.25 25.48
N ASN A 92 2.56 10.06 25.15
CA ASN A 92 1.91 9.17 26.11
C ASN A 92 2.78 7.94 26.45
N PRO A 93 3.45 7.92 27.63
CA PRO A 93 4.39 6.87 28.05
C PRO A 93 3.74 5.51 28.32
N ASP A 94 2.41 5.43 28.40
CA ASP A 94 1.68 4.19 28.73
C ASP A 94 1.13 3.46 27.49
N SER A 95 1.96 3.15 26.48
CA SER A 95 1.63 2.00 25.62
C SER A 95 2.80 1.30 24.95
N ASP A 96 2.75 -0.01 25.08
CA ASP A 96 2.87 -1.02 24.03
C ASP A 96 4.04 -0.85 23.05
N LYS A 97 5.04 -1.69 23.34
CA LYS A 97 6.20 -2.12 22.56
C LYS A 97 6.28 -1.56 21.13
N PRO A 98 7.40 -0.92 20.75
CA PRO A 98 7.61 -0.33 19.42
C PRO A 98 7.21 -1.20 18.21
N CYS A 99 7.29 -2.52 18.31
CA CYS A 99 7.02 -3.44 17.21
C CYS A 99 5.53 -3.68 16.94
N THR A 100 4.66 -3.52 17.93
CA THR A 100 3.21 -3.73 17.75
C THR A 100 2.49 -2.48 17.26
N MET A 101 3.15 -1.32 17.32
CA MET A 101 2.52 -0.05 16.97
C MET A 101 2.52 0.18 15.46
N GLU A 102 1.33 0.41 14.92
CA GLU A 102 1.09 0.74 13.52
C GLU A 102 1.40 2.21 13.23
N ALA A 103 1.93 2.49 12.03
CA ALA A 103 2.24 3.85 11.60
C ALA A 103 2.15 4.05 10.08
N GLY A 104 2.09 5.32 9.70
CA GLY A 104 2.06 5.77 8.32
C GLY A 104 0.68 5.65 7.69
N ALA A 105 0.64 5.98 6.40
CA ALA A 105 -0.62 5.99 5.65
C ALA A 105 -1.31 4.63 5.60
N PHE A 106 -0.53 3.55 5.68
CA PHE A 106 -1.00 2.16 5.62
C PHE A 106 -1.13 1.50 6.99
N GLN A 107 -0.83 2.19 8.09
CA GLN A 107 -0.87 1.65 9.46
C GLN A 107 -0.16 0.29 9.59
N VAL A 108 1.12 0.22 9.20
CA VAL A 108 1.92 -1.02 9.30
C VAL A 108 2.78 -1.00 10.56
N SER A 109 2.87 -2.13 11.26
CA SER A 109 3.71 -2.27 12.47
C SER A 109 5.01 -3.04 12.21
N GLY A 110 6.01 -2.86 13.08
CA GLY A 110 7.31 -3.52 12.94
C GLY A 110 7.27 -5.05 13.01
N ASP A 111 6.27 -5.64 13.68
CA ASP A 111 6.05 -7.09 13.72
C ASP A 111 5.86 -7.70 12.33
N SER A 112 5.39 -6.90 11.37
CA SER A 112 5.20 -7.34 9.99
C SER A 112 6.49 -7.79 9.29
N MET A 113 7.66 -7.36 9.78
CA MET A 113 8.96 -7.84 9.29
C MET A 113 9.17 -9.35 9.48
N ASN A 114 8.35 -10.01 10.30
CA ASN A 114 8.41 -11.45 10.54
C ASN A 114 7.57 -12.29 9.58
N PHE A 115 6.71 -11.70 8.74
CA PHE A 115 5.90 -12.47 7.78
C PHE A 115 6.76 -13.12 6.69
N ASP A 116 7.84 -12.46 6.28
CA ASP A 116 8.80 -13.01 5.33
C ASP A 116 10.18 -12.34 5.49
N GLY A 117 11.26 -13.11 5.30
CA GLY A 117 12.63 -12.62 5.45
C GLY A 117 12.99 -11.50 4.47
N SER A 118 12.32 -11.43 3.32
CA SER A 118 12.53 -10.35 2.34
C SER A 118 12.01 -8.99 2.84
N LEU A 119 10.97 -8.96 3.68
CA LEU A 119 10.46 -7.73 4.29
C LEU A 119 11.47 -7.13 5.27
N ARG A 120 12.03 -7.96 6.15
CA ARG A 120 13.11 -7.57 7.06
C ARG A 120 14.36 -7.11 6.29
N THR A 121 14.71 -7.83 5.23
CA THR A 121 15.84 -7.47 4.36
C THR A 121 15.62 -6.11 3.70
N PHE A 122 14.42 -5.85 3.20
CA PHE A 122 14.05 -4.58 2.60
C PHE A 122 14.09 -3.43 3.63
N ALA A 123 13.55 -3.65 4.83
CA ALA A 123 13.65 -2.70 5.94
C ALA A 123 15.11 -2.35 6.25
N ARG A 124 15.99 -3.33 6.44
CA ARG A 124 17.43 -3.10 6.67
C ARG A 124 18.10 -2.35 5.51
N LYS A 125 17.75 -2.68 4.27
CA LYS A 125 18.33 -2.04 3.07
C LYS A 125 18.02 -0.54 3.02
N VAL A 126 16.79 -0.14 3.35
CA VAL A 126 16.33 1.24 3.19
C VAL A 126 16.50 2.07 4.48
N ALA A 127 16.19 1.48 5.63
CA ALA A 127 16.25 2.15 6.93
C ALA A 127 17.61 1.98 7.64
N GLY A 128 18.50 1.13 7.13
CA GLY A 128 19.80 0.81 7.75
C GLY A 128 19.71 -0.10 8.99
N THR A 129 18.51 -0.45 9.43
CA THR A 129 18.23 -1.30 10.60
C THR A 129 16.87 -1.99 10.47
N ASP A 130 16.59 -2.97 11.32
CA ASP A 130 15.28 -3.60 11.51
C ASP A 130 14.71 -3.38 12.92
N ASP A 131 15.20 -2.34 13.61
CA ASP A 131 14.60 -1.83 14.83
C ASP A 131 13.22 -1.23 14.53
N CYS A 132 12.25 -1.56 15.39
CA CYS A 132 10.86 -1.16 15.21
C CYS A 132 10.62 0.36 15.38
N ASN A 133 11.44 1.07 16.16
CA ASN A 133 11.34 2.53 16.25
C ASN A 133 11.75 3.17 14.92
N THR A 134 12.92 2.81 14.39
CA THR A 134 13.38 3.32 13.10
C THR A 134 12.41 2.91 11.99
N PHE A 135 11.93 1.67 11.98
CA PHE A 135 10.92 1.23 11.04
C PHE A 135 9.69 2.14 11.05
N ARG A 136 9.19 2.49 12.25
CA ARG A 136 8.04 3.40 12.41
C ARG A 136 8.33 4.79 11.84
N GLU A 137 9.46 5.38 12.22
CA GLU A 137 9.83 6.74 11.77
C GLU A 137 10.04 6.78 10.25
N VAL A 138 10.71 5.77 9.68
CA VAL A 138 10.94 5.67 8.23
C VAL A 138 9.63 5.40 7.49
N THR A 139 8.71 4.61 8.04
CA THR A 139 7.37 4.39 7.45
C THR A 139 6.56 5.69 7.36
N LYS A 140 6.77 6.64 8.28
CA LYS A 140 6.12 7.96 8.25
C LYS A 140 6.80 8.98 7.32
N THR A 141 8.12 8.90 7.17
CA THR A 141 8.93 9.97 6.55
C THR A 141 9.49 9.61 5.18
N ASN A 142 9.58 8.31 4.85
CA ASN A 142 10.02 7.82 3.55
C ASN A 142 8.84 7.13 2.86
N HIS A 143 8.06 7.89 2.10
CA HIS A 143 6.83 7.38 1.49
C HIS A 143 7.09 6.30 0.42
N PRO A 144 8.13 6.39 -0.45
CA PRO A 144 8.47 5.29 -1.35
C PRO A 144 8.74 3.97 -0.61
N PHE A 145 9.41 4.03 0.55
CA PHE A 145 9.58 2.87 1.41
C PHE A 145 8.25 2.34 1.94
N ALA A 146 7.39 3.19 2.49
CA ALA A 146 6.11 2.79 3.04
C ALA A 146 5.19 2.13 1.99
N ILE A 147 5.14 2.71 0.78
CA ILE A 147 4.38 2.20 -0.36
C ILE A 147 4.90 0.81 -0.75
N GLU A 148 6.21 0.68 -0.98
CA GLU A 148 6.80 -0.61 -1.39
C GLU A 148 6.65 -1.68 -0.31
N TYR A 149 6.88 -1.31 0.94
CA TYR A 149 6.77 -2.23 2.06
C TYR A 149 5.36 -2.80 2.16
N CYS A 150 4.33 -1.93 2.13
CA CYS A 150 2.94 -2.36 2.16
C CYS A 150 2.60 -3.23 0.93
N ALA A 151 3.00 -2.82 -0.28
CA ALA A 151 2.78 -3.59 -1.50
C ALA A 151 3.38 -5.01 -1.40
N ARG A 152 4.59 -5.14 -0.84
CA ARG A 152 5.25 -6.44 -0.59
C ARG A 152 4.50 -7.25 0.48
N LEU A 153 4.11 -6.62 1.59
CA LEU A 153 3.40 -7.27 2.68
C LEU A 153 2.09 -7.91 2.21
N LEU A 154 1.33 -7.21 1.36
CA LEU A 154 0.10 -7.69 0.75
C LEU A 154 0.29 -8.91 -0.17
N ARG A 155 1.53 -9.18 -0.62
CA ARG A 155 1.87 -10.42 -1.35
C ARG A 155 2.10 -11.63 -0.44
N PHE A 156 2.14 -11.44 0.88
CA PHE A 156 2.40 -12.51 1.87
C PHE A 156 1.23 -12.73 2.82
N THR A 157 0.52 -11.67 3.21
CA THR A 157 -0.58 -11.77 4.17
C THR A 157 -1.64 -10.71 3.91
N LEU A 158 -2.89 -11.11 4.08
CA LEU A 158 -4.06 -10.24 4.06
C LEU A 158 -4.62 -10.00 5.46
N ASN A 159 -4.08 -10.71 6.46
CA ASN A 159 -4.55 -10.68 7.84
C ASN A 159 -3.95 -9.53 8.67
N HIS A 160 -2.94 -8.83 8.13
CA HIS A 160 -2.34 -7.68 8.82
C HIS A 160 -3.28 -6.47 8.84
N HIS A 161 -3.95 -6.22 7.71
CA HIS A 161 -4.87 -5.09 7.56
C HIS A 161 -6.30 -5.55 7.84
N GLY A 162 -6.91 -5.03 8.91
CA GLY A 162 -8.31 -5.29 9.25
C GLY A 162 -9.27 -5.06 8.07
N PRO A 163 -9.19 -3.94 7.33
CA PRO A 163 -10.04 -3.67 6.18
C PRO A 163 -9.97 -4.73 5.08
N ILE A 164 -8.81 -5.35 4.87
CA ILE A 164 -8.64 -6.40 3.85
C ILE A 164 -9.12 -7.74 4.40
N LYS A 165 -8.70 -8.10 5.61
CA LYS A 165 -9.11 -9.33 6.30
C LYS A 165 -10.62 -9.50 6.38
N HIS A 166 -11.34 -8.39 6.54
CA HIS A 166 -12.79 -8.36 6.65
C HIS A 166 -13.52 -8.02 5.34
N HIS A 167 -12.80 -8.05 4.21
CA HIS A 167 -13.31 -7.76 2.88
C HIS A 167 -14.06 -6.42 2.76
N GLN A 168 -13.59 -5.39 3.47
CA GLN A 168 -14.22 -4.07 3.49
C GLN A 168 -13.76 -3.20 2.33
N ILE A 169 -12.59 -3.46 1.74
CA ILE A 169 -12.06 -2.62 0.66
C ILE A 169 -12.78 -2.87 -0.68
N GLN A 170 -13.36 -4.06 -0.87
CA GLN A 170 -13.87 -4.57 -2.15
C GLN A 170 -14.92 -3.65 -2.77
N GLU A 171 -15.84 -3.13 -1.98
CA GLU A 171 -16.90 -2.23 -2.47
C GLU A 171 -16.38 -0.85 -2.92
N TRP A 172 -15.16 -0.49 -2.53
CA TRP A 172 -14.53 0.80 -2.82
C TRP A 172 -13.49 0.74 -3.95
N LEU A 173 -13.14 -0.46 -4.41
CA LEU A 173 -12.25 -0.67 -5.54
C LEU A 173 -12.96 -0.31 -6.85
N ASN A 174 -12.25 0.36 -7.75
CA ASN A 174 -12.82 0.85 -9.00
C ASN A 174 -11.94 0.54 -10.22
N ARG A 175 -12.52 -0.11 -11.24
CA ARG A 175 -11.84 -0.37 -12.52
C ARG A 175 -11.45 0.89 -13.28
N ASP A 176 -12.25 1.95 -13.20
CA ASP A 176 -11.93 3.25 -13.80
C ASP A 176 -10.69 3.86 -13.13
N ALA A 177 -10.52 3.66 -11.81
CA ALA A 177 -9.34 4.12 -11.08
C ALA A 177 -8.09 3.31 -11.48
N VAL A 178 -8.23 1.99 -11.67
CA VAL A 178 -7.16 1.15 -12.24
C VAL A 178 -6.77 1.64 -13.64
N HIS A 179 -7.75 1.99 -14.49
CA HIS A 179 -7.47 2.54 -15.81
C HIS A 179 -6.72 3.88 -15.73
N GLU A 180 -7.13 4.79 -14.84
CA GLU A 180 -6.42 6.06 -14.60
C GLU A 180 -4.98 5.83 -14.14
N PHE A 181 -4.74 4.89 -13.21
CA PHE A 181 -3.39 4.52 -12.80
C PHE A 181 -2.57 3.92 -13.94
N SER A 182 -3.17 3.03 -14.76
CA SER A 182 -2.48 2.43 -15.92
C SER A 182 -2.04 3.50 -16.93
N VAL A 183 -2.90 4.48 -17.22
CA VAL A 183 -2.54 5.61 -18.09
C VAL A 183 -1.42 6.44 -17.45
N ALA A 184 -1.52 6.75 -16.15
CA ALA A 184 -0.53 7.56 -15.44
C ALA A 184 0.86 6.91 -15.36
N LEU A 185 0.90 5.58 -15.21
CA LEU A 185 2.13 4.79 -15.19
C LEU A 185 2.87 4.82 -16.54
N ASN A 186 2.12 4.91 -17.64
CA ASN A 186 2.65 4.89 -19.00
C ASN A 186 2.87 6.30 -19.58
N ASP A 187 2.49 7.37 -18.85
CA ASP A 187 2.78 8.76 -19.24
C ASP A 187 4.28 9.06 -19.01
N ASN A 188 4.98 9.50 -20.06
CA ASN A 188 6.42 9.82 -20.02
C ASN A 188 6.70 11.28 -19.59
N SER A 189 5.68 12.01 -19.17
CA SER A 189 5.80 13.39 -18.67
C SER A 189 6.72 13.51 -17.46
#